data_AF-A0A832M4E1-F1
#
_entry.id   AF-A0A832M4E1-F1
#
_cell.length_a   1.000
_cell.length_b   1.000
_cell.length_c   1.000
_cell.angle_alpha   90.00
_cell.angle_beta   90.00
_cell.angle_gamma   90.00
#
_symmetry.space_group_name_H-M   'P 1'
#
loop_
_entity.id
_entity.type
_entity.pdbx_description
1 polymer ?
#
loop_
_entity_poly.entity_id
_entity_poly.type
_entity_poly.pdbx_seq_one_letter_code
_entity_poly.pdbx_strand_id
1 'polypeptide(L)' 'MAEISAKAVKELREKTGAGMMDCKKALQENDGNLEKAAEWLRKK' A
#
# COMPACT_ATOMS: atom_id res chain seq x y z
N MET A 1 13.65 5.89 -6.25
CA MET A 1 12.47 5.87 -5.37
C MET A 1 11.25 5.79 -6.27
N ALA A 2 10.54 4.67 -6.35
CA ALA A 2 9.26 4.66 -7.04
C ALA A 2 8.37 5.69 -6.36
N GLU A 3 7.96 6.74 -7.07
CA GLU A 3 7.01 7.72 -6.56
C GLU A 3 5.66 7.02 -6.38
N ILE A 4 5.45 6.41 -5.21
CA ILE A 4 4.16 5.84 -4.86
C ILE A 4 3.14 6.98 -4.89
N SER A 5 2.22 6.92 -5.85
CA SER A 5 1.21 7.96 -6.00
C SER A 5 0.31 7.98 -4.77
N ALA A 6 -0.07 9.17 -4.33
CA ALA A 6 -1.05 9.34 -3.25
C ALA A 6 -2.39 8.64 -3.58
N LYS A 7 -2.70 8.49 -4.87
CA LYS A 7 -3.86 7.76 -5.36
C LYS A 7 -3.74 6.26 -5.07
N ALA A 8 -2.58 5.65 -5.32
CA ALA A 8 -2.34 4.23 -4.99
C ALA A 8 -2.41 3.97 -3.48
N VAL A 9 -1.85 4.88 -2.66
CA VAL A 9 -1.95 4.78 -1.18
C VAL A 9 -3.41 4.83 -0.74
N LYS A 10 -4.19 5.77 -1.32
CA LYS A 10 -5.61 5.92 -1.00
C LYS A 10 -6.41 4.68 -1.44
N GLU A 11 -6.19 4.17 -2.64
CA GLU A 11 -6.87 2.99 -3.16
C GLU A 11 -6.55 1.74 -2.32
N LEU A 12 -5.29 1.56 -1.92
CA LEU A 12 -4.89 0.47 -1.04
C LEU A 12 -5.57 0.59 0.33
N ARG A 13 -5.64 1.81 0.89
CA ARG A 13 -6.34 2.09 2.15
C ARG A 13 -7.82 1.78 2.06
N GLU A 14 -8.49 2.13 0.96
CA GLU A 14 -9.91 1.82 0.75
C GLU A 14 -10.15 0.31 0.62
N LYS A 15 -9.22 -0.44 0.01
CA LYS A 15 -9.32 -1.90 -0.13
C LYS A 15 -9.00 -2.67 1.15
N THR A 16 -8.06 -2.18 1.96
CA THR A 16 -7.52 -2.92 3.11
C THR A 16 -8.00 -2.39 4.46
N GLY A 17 -8.45 -1.14 4.52
CA GLY A 17 -8.75 -0.43 5.76
C GLY A 17 -7.53 -0.02 6.58
N ALA A 18 -6.30 -0.26 6.09
CA ALA A 18 -5.09 0.00 6.84
C ALA A 18 -4.73 1.50 6.94
N GLY A 19 -3.87 1.85 7.89
CA GLY A 19 -3.38 3.21 8.07
C GLY A 19 -2.65 3.74 6.83
N MET A 20 -2.68 5.06 6.61
CA MET A 20 -2.05 5.72 5.46
C MET A 20 -0.53 5.46 5.37
N MET A 21 0.15 5.46 6.53
CA MET A 21 1.58 5.13 6.64
C MET A 21 1.86 3.67 6.31
N ASP A 22 1.02 2.74 6.79
CA ASP A 22 1.17 1.33 6.49
C ASP A 22 0.94 1.06 5.00
N CYS A 23 -0.09 1.67 4.40
CA CYS A 23 -0.35 1.57 2.96
C CYS A 23 0.81 2.10 2.13
N LYS A 24 1.36 3.25 2.52
CA LYS A 24 2.53 3.83 1.83
C LYS A 24 3.74 2.91 1.94
N LYS A 25 4.01 2.36 3.12
CA LYS A 25 5.13 1.43 3.34
C LYS A 25 4.94 0.13 2.57
N ALA A 26 3.75 -0.46 2.63
CA ALA A 26 3.40 -1.64 1.87
C ALA A 26 3.60 -1.45 0.37
N LEU A 27 3.19 -0.30 -0.17
CA LEU A 27 3.43 0.02 -1.58
C LEU A 27 4.91 0.24 -1.88
N GLN A 28 5.67 0.87 -1.00
CA GLN A 28 7.11 1.03 -1.20
C GLN A 28 7.86 -0.30 -1.22
N GLU A 29 7.53 -1.23 -0.31
CA GLU A 29 8.16 -2.56 -0.23
C GLU A 29 7.74 -3.49 -1.38
N ASN A 30 6.62 -3.19 -2.04
CA ASN A 30 6.06 -4.00 -3.12
C ASN A 30 6.04 -3.28 -4.47
N ASP A 31 6.90 -2.26 -4.66
CA ASP A 31 7.04 -1.51 -5.92
C ASP A 31 5.72 -0.95 -6.48
N GLY A 32 4.82 -0.51 -5.60
CA GLY A 32 3.52 0.03 -5.95
C GLY A 32 2.47 -1.02 -6.34
N ASN A 33 2.76 -2.31 -6.17
CA ASN A 33 1.81 -3.38 -6.44
C ASN A 33 0.73 -3.42 -5.35
N LEU A 34 -0.49 -3.03 -5.71
CA LEU A 34 -1.65 -2.96 -4.79
C LEU A 34 -2.01 -4.32 -4.19
N GLU A 35 -1.95 -5.41 -4.95
CA GLU A 35 -2.31 -6.74 -4.45
C GLU A 35 -1.28 -7.26 -3.46
N LYS A 36 0.00 -7.18 -3.82
CA LYS A 36 1.10 -7.57 -2.92
C LYS A 36 1.14 -6.68 -1.67
N ALA A 37 0.90 -5.38 -1.82
CA ALA A 37 0.82 -4.47 -0.69
C ALA A 37 -0.38 -4.79 0.21
N ALA A 38 -1.53 -5.20 -0.35
CA ALA A 38 -2.68 -5.62 0.43
C ALA A 38 -2.41 -6.93 1.20
N GLU A 39 -1.76 -7.91 0.56
CA GLU A 39 -1.28 -9.11 1.25
C GLU A 39 -0.26 -8.80 2.33
N TRP A 40 0.68 -7.90 2.05
CA TRP A 40 1.70 -7.45 3.00
C TRP A 40 1.06 -6.84 4.24
N LEU A 41 0.01 -6.03 4.06
CA LEU A 41 -0.77 -5.45 5.15
C LEU A 41 -1.58 -6.48 5.94
N ARG A 42 -2.04 -7.56 5.31
CA ARG A 42 -2.78 -8.65 5.98
C ARG A 42 -1.87 -9.61 6.75
N LYS A 43 -0.62 -9.75 6.32
CA LYS A 43 0.40 -10.62 6.94
C LYS A 43 1.18 -9.93 8.07
N LYS A 44 1.07 -8.60 8.15
CA LYS A 44 1.66 -7.76 9.19
C LYS A 44 0.83 -7.78 10.47
#